data_AF-A0A094B990-F1
#
_entry.id   AF-A0A094B990-F1
#
_cell.length_a   1.000
_cell.length_b   1.000
_cell.length_c   1.000
_cell.angle_alpha   90.00
_cell.angle_beta   90.00
_cell.angle_gamma   90.00
#
_symmetry.space_group_name_H-M   'P 1'
#
loop_
_entity.id
_entity.type
_entity.pdbx_description
1 polymer ?
#
loop_
_entity_poly.entity_id
_entity_poly.type
_entity_poly.pdbx_seq_one_letter_code
_entity_poly.pdbx_strand_id
1 'polypeptide(L)'
;MKLSCAIAFVLPVAALANPLPVSDAISDAESARLVPRSKVVCKIVNVSSKVNCRYNPYVPWNALDEIKTTFKKNTKHDFTCYTEGECINGNCTWDWAVNWGCYVPGAYTDANCSKAKLGHC
;
A
#
# COMPACT_ATOMS: atom_id res chain seq x y z
N MET A 1 -13.86 9.15 79.68
CA MET A 1 -15.02 8.30 79.31
C MET A 1 -15.15 8.41 77.78
N LYS A 2 -14.93 7.35 76.96
CA LYS A 2 -15.85 6.25 76.59
C LYS A 2 -17.20 6.82 76.08
N LEU A 3 -17.75 6.58 74.89
CA LEU A 3 -17.72 5.50 73.86
C LEU A 3 -18.08 6.14 72.48
N SER A 4 -17.46 5.72 71.38
CA SER A 4 -18.03 4.91 70.27
C SER A 4 -19.37 5.37 69.63
N CYS A 5 -19.39 5.55 68.31
CA CYS A 5 -20.20 4.72 67.38
C CYS A 5 -19.84 5.03 65.91
N ALA A 6 -19.60 3.94 65.18
CA ALA A 6 -19.31 3.92 63.76
C ALA A 6 -20.60 3.89 62.93
N ILE A 7 -20.41 3.89 61.60
CA ILE A 7 -21.30 3.41 60.53
C ILE A 7 -22.06 4.52 59.78
N ALA A 8 -21.65 4.75 58.54
CA ALA A 8 -22.55 5.14 57.46
C ALA A 8 -22.29 4.21 56.27
N PHE A 9 -23.21 3.25 56.09
CA PHE A 9 -23.28 2.36 54.95
C PHE A 9 -23.74 3.13 53.70
N VAL A 10 -22.95 2.99 52.63
CA VAL A 10 -23.35 2.64 51.25
C VAL A 10 -24.68 3.20 50.72
N LEU A 11 -24.59 4.07 49.70
CA LEU A 11 -25.68 4.36 48.76
C LEU A 11 -25.36 3.76 47.38
N PRO A 12 -26.39 3.42 46.59
CA PRO A 12 -26.36 2.34 45.61
C PRO A 12 -25.85 2.82 44.25
N VAL A 13 -25.00 2.00 43.62
CA VAL A 13 -24.68 2.11 42.20
C VAL A 13 -25.91 1.64 41.41
N ALA A 14 -26.71 2.57 40.92
CA ALA A 14 -27.73 2.27 39.92
C ALA A 14 -27.02 1.93 38.60
N ALA A 15 -26.71 0.65 38.40
CA ALA A 15 -26.29 0.13 37.11
C ALA A 15 -27.52 0.05 36.19
N LEU A 16 -27.63 0.99 35.24
CA LEU A 16 -28.54 0.88 34.11
C LEU A 16 -28.01 -0.22 33.19
N ALA A 17 -28.49 -1.45 33.37
CA ALA A 17 -28.30 -2.54 32.42
C ALA A 17 -29.21 -2.29 31.20
N ASN A 18 -28.77 -1.40 30.31
CA ASN A 18 -29.32 -1.36 28.96
C ASN A 18 -28.73 -2.55 28.19
N PRO A 19 -29.54 -3.47 27.64
CA PRO A 19 -29.04 -4.43 26.68
C PRO A 19 -28.49 -3.64 25.48
N LEU A 20 -27.18 -3.75 25.25
CA LEU A 20 -26.57 -3.27 24.02
C LEU A 20 -27.25 -4.01 22.86
N PRO A 21 -27.74 -3.33 21.83
CA PRO A 21 -28.19 -4.02 20.64
C PRO A 21 -27.00 -4.77 20.05
N VAL A 22 -27.05 -6.11 20.14
CA VAL A 22 -26.21 -6.99 19.32
C VAL A 22 -26.63 -6.73 17.89
N SER A 23 -25.91 -5.83 17.22
CA SER A 23 -26.01 -5.71 15.77
C SER A 23 -25.35 -6.95 15.20
N ASP A 24 -26.16 -7.88 14.70
CA ASP A 24 -25.78 -8.99 13.83
C ASP A 24 -25.22 -8.44 12.50
N ALA A 25 -24.08 -7.75 12.56
CA ALA A 25 -23.40 -7.18 11.40
C ALA A 25 -22.14 -8.00 11.07
N ILE A 26 -22.26 -9.32 11.01
CA ILE A 26 -21.22 -10.19 10.44
C ILE A 26 -21.91 -11.33 9.67
N SER A 27 -22.59 -11.01 8.57
CA SER A 27 -23.09 -12.05 7.66
C SER A 27 -23.06 -11.66 6.18
N ASP A 28 -22.18 -10.75 5.76
CA ASP A 28 -21.96 -10.44 4.34
C ASP A 28 -20.48 -10.22 3.97
N ALA A 29 -19.54 -10.79 4.73
CA ALA A 29 -18.13 -10.82 4.35
C ALA A 29 -17.78 -12.02 3.43
N GLU A 30 -18.79 -12.60 2.77
CA GLU A 30 -18.65 -13.78 1.92
C GLU A 30 -18.52 -13.34 0.44
N SER A 31 -17.32 -13.53 -0.12
CA SER A 31 -17.01 -13.52 -1.55
C SER A 31 -16.89 -12.18 -2.31
N ALA A 32 -16.20 -11.18 -1.73
CA ALA A 32 -15.48 -10.23 -2.59
C ALA A 32 -14.27 -10.95 -3.22
N ARG A 33 -14.50 -11.68 -4.32
CA ARG A 33 -13.41 -12.34 -5.06
C ARG A 33 -12.43 -11.28 -5.56
N LEU A 34 -11.19 -11.32 -5.08
CA LEU A 34 -10.10 -10.50 -5.60
C LEU A 34 -9.85 -10.90 -7.06
N VAL A 35 -10.25 -10.05 -7.99
CA VAL A 35 -9.93 -10.24 -9.41
C VAL A 35 -8.48 -9.83 -9.62
N PRO A 36 -7.63 -10.66 -10.25
CA PRO A 36 -6.26 -10.27 -10.55
C PRO A 36 -6.25 -9.03 -11.46
N ARG A 37 -5.37 -8.07 -11.14
CA ARG A 37 -5.22 -6.86 -11.95
C ARG A 37 -4.73 -7.22 -13.35
N SER A 38 -5.23 -6.52 -14.37
CA SER A 38 -4.75 -6.68 -15.74
C SER A 38 -3.27 -6.32 -15.84
N LYS A 39 -2.52 -7.10 -16.63
CA LYS A 39 -1.12 -6.81 -16.93
C LYS A 39 -1.02 -5.92 -18.16
N VAL A 40 -0.13 -4.95 -18.11
CA VAL A 40 0.24 -4.07 -19.22
C VAL A 40 1.71 -4.28 -19.55
N VAL A 41 2.00 -4.55 -20.81
CA VAL A 41 3.39 -4.72 -21.28
C VAL A 41 3.97 -3.35 -21.63
N CYS A 42 4.97 -2.93 -20.87
CA CYS A 42 5.63 -1.64 -21.07
C CYS A 42 7.10 -1.81 -21.42
N LYS A 43 7.63 -0.86 -22.19
CA LYS A 43 9.03 -0.86 -22.62
C LYS A 43 9.86 0.09 -21.76
N ILE A 44 11.08 -0.31 -21.43
CA ILE A 44 12.05 0.57 -20.76
C ILE A 44 12.62 1.57 -21.76
N VAL A 45 12.46 2.86 -21.45
CA VAL A 45 12.85 4.01 -22.27
C VAL A 45 13.59 5.06 -21.44
N ASN A 46 14.11 6.10 -22.08
CA ASN A 46 14.73 7.26 -21.44
C ASN A 46 15.92 6.96 -20.49
N VAL A 47 16.52 5.77 -20.62
CA VAL A 47 17.78 5.41 -19.96
C VAL A 47 18.92 5.28 -20.96
N SER A 48 20.15 5.43 -20.48
CA SER A 48 21.36 5.18 -21.28
C SER A 48 21.56 3.69 -21.54
N SER A 49 21.53 2.86 -20.49
CA SER A 49 21.77 1.42 -20.58
C SER A 49 20.74 0.58 -19.83
N LYS A 50 20.51 0.86 -18.54
CA LYS A 50 19.61 0.12 -17.66
C LYS A 50 18.90 1.04 -16.67
N VAL A 51 17.74 0.58 -16.18
CA VAL A 51 17.01 1.17 -15.04
C VAL A 51 17.05 0.20 -13.87
N ASN A 52 17.06 0.73 -12.65
CA ASN A 52 16.96 -0.06 -11.43
C ASN A 52 15.49 -0.31 -11.10
N CYS A 53 15.15 -1.57 -10.82
CA CYS A 53 13.87 -1.96 -10.24
C CYS A 53 14.05 -2.15 -8.74
N ARG A 54 13.32 -1.38 -7.94
CA ARG A 54 13.56 -1.21 -6.49
C ARG A 54 12.47 -1.82 -5.62
N TYR A 55 12.78 -2.18 -4.38
CA TYR A 55 11.75 -2.66 -3.45
C TYR A 55 10.73 -1.58 -3.10
N ASN A 56 11.18 -0.32 -2.99
CA ASN A 56 10.35 0.81 -2.63
C ASN A 56 10.31 1.86 -3.74
N PRO A 57 9.25 2.70 -3.78
CA PRO A 57 9.07 3.75 -4.79
C PRO A 57 9.86 5.04 -4.45
N TYR A 58 11.13 4.88 -4.08
CA TYR A 58 12.06 5.98 -3.86
C TYR A 58 13.50 5.50 -4.09
N VAL A 59 14.43 6.44 -4.17
CA VAL A 59 15.87 6.21 -4.23
C VAL A 59 16.45 6.48 -2.83
N PRO A 60 16.90 5.46 -2.09
CA PRO A 60 17.54 5.68 -0.80
C PRO A 60 18.84 6.47 -0.95
N TRP A 61 19.29 7.07 0.16
CA TRP A 61 20.59 7.77 0.22
C TRP A 61 21.72 6.90 -0.35
N ASN A 62 21.79 5.63 0.06
CA ASN A 62 22.62 4.65 -0.60
C ASN A 62 21.87 4.04 -1.78
N ALA A 63 22.04 4.63 -2.97
CA ALA A 63 21.27 4.29 -4.16
C ALA A 63 21.42 2.83 -4.64
N LEU A 64 22.39 2.07 -4.12
CA LEU A 64 22.58 0.65 -4.42
C LEU A 64 21.71 -0.25 -3.53
N ASP A 65 21.41 0.22 -2.32
CA ASP A 65 20.49 -0.48 -1.44
C ASP A 65 19.10 -0.49 -2.07
N GLU A 66 18.35 -1.54 -1.78
CA GLU A 66 17.00 -1.74 -2.28
C GLU A 66 16.85 -1.95 -3.81
N ILE A 67 17.94 -2.12 -4.57
CA ILE A 67 17.85 -2.60 -5.96
C ILE A 67 17.56 -4.09 -5.94
N LYS A 68 16.39 -4.48 -6.46
CA LYS A 68 16.02 -5.89 -6.62
C LYS A 68 16.59 -6.50 -7.90
N THR A 69 16.53 -5.74 -8.99
CA THR A 69 17.09 -6.14 -10.29
C THR A 69 17.27 -4.91 -11.18
N THR A 70 17.77 -5.12 -12.41
CA THR A 70 17.88 -4.07 -13.42
C THR A 70 17.30 -4.50 -14.75
N PHE A 71 16.67 -3.57 -15.46
CA PHE A 71 16.12 -3.82 -16.80
C PHE A 71 16.88 -3.01 -17.83
N LYS A 72 17.26 -3.67 -18.94
CA LYS A 72 17.99 -3.02 -20.03
C LYS A 72 17.05 -2.14 -20.85
N LYS A 73 17.60 -1.08 -21.45
CA LYS A 73 16.90 -0.23 -22.43
C LYS A 73 16.23 -1.09 -23.51
N ASN A 74 15.04 -0.68 -23.95
CA ASN A 74 14.23 -1.32 -24.99
C ASN A 74 13.70 -2.72 -24.67
N THR A 75 13.93 -3.26 -23.47
CA THR A 75 13.28 -4.48 -23.02
C THR A 75 11.84 -4.21 -22.59
N LYS A 76 10.97 -5.21 -22.71
CA LYS A 76 9.54 -5.14 -22.36
C LYS A 76 9.26 -6.02 -21.16
N HIS A 77 8.45 -5.53 -20.23
CA HIS A 77 8.09 -6.21 -18.99
C HIS A 77 6.62 -6.00 -18.65
N ASP A 78 6.07 -6.91 -17.84
CA ASP A 78 4.69 -6.81 -17.34
C ASP A 78 4.62 -5.91 -16.10
N PHE A 79 3.69 -4.96 -16.15
CA PHE A 79 3.33 -4.08 -15.04
C PHE A 79 1.84 -4.19 -14.74
N THR A 80 1.42 -3.95 -13.50
CA THR A 80 -0.01 -4.14 -13.12
C THR A 80 -0.65 -2.95 -12.43
N CYS A 81 0.15 -2.02 -11.89
CA CYS A 81 -0.34 -0.82 -11.23
C CYS A 81 0.81 0.19 -11.08
N TYR A 82 0.47 1.43 -10.74
CA TYR A 82 1.44 2.46 -10.35
C TYR A 82 1.19 2.90 -8.91
N THR A 83 2.21 3.41 -8.25
CA THR A 83 2.08 4.17 -7.00
C THR A 83 2.75 5.53 -7.12
N GLU A 84 2.47 6.44 -6.22
CA GLU A 84 3.19 7.71 -6.10
C GLU A 84 4.41 7.55 -5.18
N GLY A 85 5.48 8.26 -5.50
CA GLY A 85 6.75 8.18 -4.78
C GLY A 85 7.67 9.33 -5.14
N GLU A 86 8.98 9.10 -5.02
CA GLU A 86 9.97 10.13 -5.34
C GLU A 86 9.88 10.55 -6.82
N CYS A 87 9.92 11.86 -7.09
CA CYS A 87 9.86 12.40 -8.44
C CYS A 87 11.20 12.28 -9.14
N ILE A 88 11.23 11.52 -10.24
CA ILE A 88 12.40 11.41 -11.12
C ILE A 88 12.07 12.11 -12.43
N ASN A 89 12.89 13.09 -12.82
CA ASN A 89 12.70 13.90 -14.04
C ASN A 89 11.27 14.48 -14.17
N GLY A 90 10.69 14.92 -13.05
CA GLY A 90 9.34 15.50 -13.01
C GLY A 90 8.20 14.47 -13.05
N ASN A 91 8.49 13.17 -13.12
CA ASN A 91 7.48 12.12 -12.97
C ASN A 91 7.61 11.44 -11.59
N CYS A 92 6.54 11.51 -10.80
CA CYS A 92 6.47 10.96 -9.44
C CYS A 92 5.80 9.59 -9.35
N THR A 93 5.59 8.91 -10.48
CA THR A 93 5.03 7.55 -10.50
C THR A 93 6.10 6.48 -10.45
N TRP A 94 5.71 5.36 -9.88
CA TRP A 94 6.52 4.16 -9.78
C TRP A 94 5.67 2.95 -10.17
N ASP A 95 6.06 2.26 -11.24
CA ASP A 95 5.29 1.21 -11.88
C ASP A 95 5.69 -0.16 -11.32
N TRP A 96 4.72 -0.95 -10.89
CA TRP A 96 4.95 -2.25 -10.26
C TRP A 96 5.20 -3.35 -11.29
N ALA A 97 6.45 -3.81 -11.39
CA ALA A 97 6.88 -4.91 -12.24
C ALA A 97 6.51 -6.25 -11.58
N VAL A 98 5.31 -6.75 -11.84
CA VAL A 98 4.68 -7.84 -11.07
C VAL A 98 5.50 -9.13 -11.03
N ASN A 99 6.18 -9.49 -12.12
CA ASN A 99 6.94 -10.75 -12.18
C ASN A 99 8.24 -10.68 -11.37
N TRP A 100 8.71 -9.48 -10.99
CA TRP A 100 9.90 -9.29 -10.17
C TRP A 100 9.56 -8.79 -8.77
N GLY A 101 8.38 -8.22 -8.55
CA GLY A 101 7.95 -7.66 -7.27
C GLY A 101 8.83 -6.47 -6.85
N CYS A 102 8.95 -5.50 -7.74
CA CYS A 102 9.70 -4.26 -7.54
C CYS A 102 9.08 -3.13 -8.37
N TYR A 103 9.44 -1.89 -8.03
CA TYR A 103 9.01 -0.68 -8.68
C TYR A 103 10.05 -0.15 -9.65
N VAL A 104 9.61 0.27 -10.83
CA VAL A 104 10.42 1.00 -11.81
C VAL A 104 9.91 2.45 -11.84
N PRO A 105 10.78 3.47 -11.80
CA PRO A 105 10.31 4.85 -11.95
C PRO A 105 9.58 5.02 -13.29
N GLY A 106 8.38 5.58 -13.26
CA GLY A 106 7.55 5.78 -14.45
C GLY A 106 8.15 6.79 -15.45
N ALA A 107 9.18 7.54 -15.05
CA ALA A 107 10.01 8.33 -15.96
C ALA A 107 10.71 7.46 -17.04
N TYR A 108 10.89 6.17 -16.77
CA TYR A 108 11.65 5.23 -17.60
C TYR A 108 10.80 4.11 -18.21
N THR A 109 9.48 4.16 -18.06
CA THR A 109 8.55 3.29 -18.79
C THR A 109 7.91 4.08 -19.93
N ASP A 110 7.55 3.40 -21.02
CA ASP A 110 6.92 4.06 -22.16
C ASP A 110 5.46 4.44 -21.86
N ALA A 111 4.84 5.18 -22.77
CA ALA A 111 3.46 5.68 -22.62
C ALA A 111 2.39 4.57 -22.52
N ASN A 112 2.77 3.29 -22.56
CA ASN A 112 1.88 2.19 -22.21
C ASN A 112 1.71 2.03 -20.69
N CYS A 113 2.63 2.53 -19.88
CA CYS A 113 2.57 2.49 -18.41
C CYS A 113 2.03 3.77 -17.77
N SER A 114 1.22 4.56 -18.48
CA SER A 114 0.60 5.75 -17.89
C SER A 114 -0.33 5.41 -16.71
N LYS A 115 -0.53 6.36 -15.78
CA LYS A 115 -1.48 6.24 -14.65
C LYS A 115 -2.84 5.67 -15.08
N ALA A 116 -3.37 6.13 -16.21
CA ALA A 116 -4.66 5.71 -16.76
C ALA A 116 -4.70 4.23 -17.21
N LYS A 117 -3.56 3.67 -17.65
CA LYS A 117 -3.46 2.29 -18.15
C LYS A 117 -3.16 1.28 -17.05
N LEU A 118 -2.37 1.67 -16.04
CA LEU A 118 -1.99 0.79 -14.93
C LEU A 118 -3.01 0.82 -13.78
N GLY A 119 -3.59 1.98 -13.49
CA GLY A 119 -4.38 2.20 -12.27
C GLY A 119 -3.52 2.21 -11.01
N HIS A 120 -4.01 2.85 -9.95
CA HIS A 120 -3.28 2.99 -8.69
C HIS A 120 -3.18 1.65 -7.96
N CYS A 121 -2.00 1.27 -7.47
CA CYS A 121 -1.82 0.16 -6.55
C CYS A 121 -2.63 0.46 -5.29
#